data_AF-A0A5U9BIT8-F1
#
_entry.id   AF-A0A5U9BIT8-F1
#
_cell.length_a   1.000
_cell.length_b   1.000
_cell.length_c   1.000
_cell.angle_alpha   90.00
_cell.angle_beta   90.00
_cell.angle_gamma   90.00
#
_symmetry.space_group_name_H-M   'P 1'
#
loop_
_entity.id
_entity.type
_entity.pdbx_description
1 polymer ?
#
loop_
_entity_poly.entity_id
_entity_poly.type
_entity_poly.pdbx_seq_one_letter_code
_entity_poly.pdbx_strand_id
1 'polypeptide(L)'
;MALRNNKRNDCNDVQSLLTQGNQLLEGAYDITLIEMRLLYLALTKIDSRKPQPASEYTLFAKEYRDAFSLDSKNCYEQLKSAASSLGSKPIVTYEWNETKKRIDAVKRFWFSSIRYGVGNSESDITLRFSDSVSQYLYELKSEFTQMNLEHMVKLDTPFSFRLYSWLYKYKNLSRNKKESGVISTDPITIEWMKERTGLTGKYPVYKDFKKRVLDPAVDIINANTNLSVTYEGIKSGKRIESVVFTYLVENETTHGKKMAVKPLRPRMPSRPRVVKGSLAEATWARNCLNVMRGYLVALKEYDHTLKLSSSDVAKVVVWCEIIGEPFDEDFWKK
;
A
#
# COMPACT_ATOMS: atom_id res chain seq x y z
N MET A 1 20.63 27.36 -43.19
CA MET A 1 19.65 26.25 -43.06
C MET A 1 20.26 25.23 -42.11
N ALA A 2 20.18 25.49 -40.79
CA ALA A 2 20.88 24.73 -39.76
C ALA A 2 19.89 23.87 -38.97
N LEU A 3 20.07 22.56 -39.07
CA LEU A 3 19.31 21.53 -38.36
C LEU A 3 19.61 21.63 -36.84
N ARG A 4 18.63 22.08 -36.05
CA ARG A 4 18.65 21.93 -34.59
C ARG A 4 18.23 20.50 -34.25
N ASN A 5 19.21 19.70 -33.84
CA ASN A 5 18.99 18.42 -33.18
C ASN A 5 18.25 18.64 -31.85
N ASN A 6 16.95 18.34 -31.84
CA ASN A 6 16.13 18.33 -30.64
C ASN A 6 16.14 16.92 -30.06
N LYS A 7 17.16 16.58 -29.26
CA LYS A 7 17.10 15.42 -28.37
C LYS A 7 16.12 15.75 -27.24
N ARG A 8 14.85 15.39 -27.43
CA ARG A 8 13.89 15.29 -26.33
C ARG A 8 14.32 14.12 -25.47
N ASN A 9 14.75 14.43 -24.25
CA ASN A 9 14.79 13.48 -23.14
C ASN A 9 13.35 13.16 -22.74
N ASP A 10 12.68 12.28 -23.49
CA ASP A 10 11.42 11.68 -23.05
C ASP A 10 11.77 10.56 -22.05
N CYS A 11 12.17 10.94 -20.84
CA CYS A 11 12.03 10.06 -19.68
C CYS A 11 10.53 10.08 -19.37
N ASN A 12 9.80 9.10 -19.93
CA ASN A 12 8.38 8.94 -19.72
C ASN A 12 8.07 9.03 -18.22
N ASP A 13 7.37 10.08 -17.82
CA ASP A 13 6.52 10.12 -16.63
C ASP A 13 5.49 8.99 -16.80
N VAL A 14 5.90 7.76 -16.49
CA VAL A 14 4.95 6.65 -16.34
C VAL A 14 4.19 6.97 -15.07
N GLN A 15 3.06 7.67 -15.24
CA GLN A 15 2.02 7.73 -14.22
C GLN A 15 1.84 6.31 -13.70
N SER A 16 2.31 6.06 -12.48
CA SER A 16 2.33 4.74 -11.85
C SER A 16 0.93 4.39 -11.33
N LEU A 17 -0.07 4.66 -12.15
CA LEU A 17 -1.48 4.45 -11.86
C LEU A 17 -1.80 2.99 -12.16
N LEU A 18 -2.25 2.26 -11.16
CA LEU A 18 -2.83 0.94 -11.35
C LEU A 18 -4.36 1.04 -11.24
N THR A 19 -5.05 0.27 -12.08
CA THR A 19 -6.51 0.19 -12.09
C THR A 19 -6.94 -1.24 -11.84
N GLN A 20 -7.95 -1.45 -11.02
CA GLN A 20 -8.57 -2.76 -10.81
C GLN A 20 -10.09 -2.62 -10.70
N GLY A 21 -10.81 -3.59 -11.24
CA GLY A 21 -12.24 -3.75 -10.97
C GLY A 21 -12.49 -3.98 -9.48
N ASN A 22 -13.54 -3.35 -8.94
CA ASN A 22 -13.89 -3.37 -7.52
C ASN A 22 -14.09 -4.79 -6.99
N GLN A 23 -14.64 -5.67 -7.82
CA GLN A 23 -14.85 -7.07 -7.46
C GLN A 23 -13.53 -7.84 -7.22
N LEU A 24 -12.50 -7.57 -8.04
CA LEU A 24 -11.16 -8.15 -7.84
C LEU A 24 -10.46 -7.49 -6.66
N LEU A 25 -10.60 -6.17 -6.53
CA LEU A 25 -10.07 -5.39 -5.41
C LEU A 25 -10.63 -5.86 -4.06
N GLU A 26 -11.88 -6.30 -3.99
CA GLU A 26 -12.51 -6.87 -2.79
C GLU A 26 -12.32 -8.39 -2.66
N GLY A 27 -11.77 -9.07 -3.67
CA GLY A 27 -11.61 -10.52 -3.65
C GLY A 27 -10.73 -11.00 -2.49
N ALA A 28 -10.99 -12.19 -1.96
CA ALA A 28 -10.25 -12.76 -0.84
C ALA A 28 -9.00 -13.50 -1.30
N TYR A 29 -7.85 -13.18 -0.69
CA TYR A 29 -6.58 -13.87 -0.95
C TYR A 29 -5.61 -13.70 0.23
N ASP A 30 -4.74 -14.71 0.41
CA ASP A 30 -3.68 -14.73 1.43
C ASP A 30 -2.30 -14.69 0.76
N ILE A 31 -1.73 -13.49 0.66
CA ILE A 31 -0.43 -13.30 0.01
C ILE A 31 0.54 -12.51 0.89
N THR A 32 1.82 -12.78 0.71
CA THR A 32 2.90 -12.13 1.43
C THR A 32 3.14 -10.71 0.92
N LEU A 33 3.91 -9.91 1.66
CA LEU A 33 4.26 -8.55 1.23
C LEU A 33 4.99 -8.55 -0.12
N ILE A 34 5.92 -9.48 -0.33
CA ILE A 34 6.71 -9.57 -1.57
C ILE A 34 5.79 -9.92 -2.75
N GLU A 35 4.85 -10.85 -2.55
CA GLU A 35 3.83 -11.21 -3.56
C GLU A 35 2.91 -10.02 -3.87
N MET A 36 2.46 -9.27 -2.84
CA MET A 36 1.63 -8.07 -3.00
C MET A 36 2.36 -7.00 -3.83
N ARG A 37 3.65 -6.77 -3.54
CA ARG A 37 4.47 -5.80 -4.27
C ARG A 37 4.67 -6.19 -5.73
N LEU A 38 4.93 -7.47 -6.00
CA LEU A 38 5.01 -8.00 -7.35
C LEU A 38 3.69 -7.83 -8.10
N LEU A 39 2.57 -8.19 -7.47
CA LEU A 39 1.24 -8.05 -8.07
C LEU A 39 0.96 -6.59 -8.44
N TYR A 40 1.18 -5.65 -7.53
CA TYR A 40 0.89 -4.23 -7.77
C TYR A 40 1.81 -3.61 -8.82
N LEU A 41 3.07 -4.05 -8.89
CA LEU A 41 3.98 -3.66 -9.97
C LEU A 41 3.55 -4.24 -11.32
N ALA A 42 3.04 -5.48 -11.37
CA ALA A 42 2.48 -6.06 -12.59
C ALA A 42 1.27 -5.26 -13.08
N LEU A 43 0.40 -4.83 -12.16
CA LEU A 43 -0.81 -4.09 -12.47
C LEU A 43 -0.54 -2.69 -13.06
N THR A 44 0.59 -2.04 -12.73
CA THR A 44 0.95 -0.76 -13.36
C THR A 44 1.35 -0.90 -14.83
N LYS A 45 1.63 -2.12 -15.32
CA LYS A 45 1.97 -2.37 -16.72
C LYS A 45 0.73 -2.48 -17.62
N ILE A 46 -0.47 -2.47 -17.04
CA ILE A 46 -1.74 -2.67 -17.76
C ILE A 46 -2.39 -1.32 -18.09
N ASP A 47 -2.59 -1.01 -19.38
CA ASP A 47 -3.47 0.10 -19.79
C ASP A 47 -4.95 -0.32 -19.69
N SER A 48 -5.60 0.05 -18.59
CA SER A 48 -6.98 -0.39 -18.29
C SER A 48 -8.03 0.11 -19.28
N ARG A 49 -7.69 1.05 -20.16
CA ARG A 49 -8.61 1.63 -21.16
C ARG A 49 -8.66 0.86 -22.47
N LYS A 50 -7.67 0.00 -22.74
CA LYS A 50 -7.50 -0.68 -24.02
C LYS A 50 -7.64 -2.19 -23.87
N PRO A 51 -8.23 -2.90 -24.84
CA PRO A 51 -8.23 -4.34 -24.87
C PRO A 51 -6.79 -4.86 -24.90
N GLN A 52 -6.47 -5.80 -24.01
CA GLN A 52 -5.15 -6.44 -23.93
C GLN A 52 -5.27 -7.97 -23.77
N PRO A 53 -6.04 -8.66 -24.65
CA PRO A 53 -6.21 -10.10 -24.57
C PRO A 53 -4.86 -10.81 -24.72
N ALA A 54 -4.62 -11.83 -23.89
CA ALA A 54 -3.41 -12.64 -23.92
C ALA A 54 -2.09 -11.84 -23.82
N SER A 55 -2.13 -10.60 -23.34
CA SER A 55 -0.93 -9.78 -23.20
C SER A 55 -0.02 -10.30 -22.11
N GLU A 56 1.28 -10.13 -22.34
CA GLU A 56 2.34 -10.56 -21.45
C GLU A 56 3.03 -9.34 -20.84
N TYR A 57 3.28 -9.40 -19.54
CA TYR A 57 3.78 -8.29 -18.75
C TYR A 57 5.14 -8.68 -18.17
N THR A 58 6.20 -8.06 -18.68
CA THR A 58 7.56 -8.30 -18.21
C THR A 58 7.90 -7.36 -17.05
N LEU A 59 8.41 -7.95 -15.97
CA LEU A 59 8.91 -7.28 -14.79
C LEU A 59 10.41 -7.53 -14.66
N PHE A 60 11.18 -6.45 -14.56
CA PHE A 60 12.63 -6.56 -14.36
C PHE A 60 12.97 -6.50 -12.87
N ALA A 61 13.97 -7.28 -12.44
CA ALA A 61 14.45 -7.21 -11.05
C ALA A 61 14.91 -5.80 -10.64
N LYS A 62 15.43 -5.01 -11.59
CA LYS A 62 15.79 -3.61 -11.39
C LYS A 62 14.58 -2.74 -11.07
N GLU A 63 13.48 -2.87 -11.81
CA GLU A 63 12.25 -2.10 -11.57
C GLU A 63 11.68 -2.40 -10.18
N TYR A 64 11.63 -3.68 -9.81
CA TYR A 64 11.17 -4.10 -8.49
C TYR A 64 12.05 -3.53 -7.36
N ARG A 65 13.37 -3.60 -7.53
CA ARG A 65 14.33 -3.05 -6.56
C ARG A 65 14.16 -1.54 -6.40
N ASP A 66 14.07 -0.82 -7.51
CA ASP A 66 14.05 0.63 -7.54
C ASP A 66 12.70 1.15 -7.00
N ALA A 67 11.58 0.49 -7.33
CA ALA A 67 10.25 0.85 -6.84
C ALA A 67 10.10 0.68 -5.31
N PHE A 68 10.65 -0.39 -4.73
CA PHE A 68 10.48 -0.71 -3.31
C PHE A 68 11.74 -0.47 -2.46
N SER A 69 12.78 0.15 -3.01
CA SER A 69 14.05 0.46 -2.34
C SER A 69 14.69 -0.75 -1.63
N LEU A 70 14.75 -1.89 -2.32
CA LEU A 70 15.25 -3.17 -1.77
C LEU A 70 16.77 -3.35 -1.94
N ASP A 71 17.38 -4.21 -1.14
CA ASP A 71 18.80 -4.57 -1.27
C ASP A 71 19.04 -5.44 -2.52
N SER A 72 20.12 -5.16 -3.24
CA SER A 72 20.34 -5.58 -4.62
C SER A 72 20.69 -7.07 -4.79
N LYS A 73 21.23 -7.73 -3.77
CA LYS A 73 21.90 -9.03 -3.95
C LYS A 73 20.98 -10.18 -4.36
N ASN A 74 19.70 -10.16 -3.96
CA ASN A 74 18.76 -11.28 -4.17
C ASN A 74 17.42 -10.85 -4.77
N CYS A 75 17.34 -9.70 -5.44
CA CYS A 75 16.06 -9.18 -5.95
C CYS A 75 15.41 -10.09 -6.99
N TYR A 76 16.19 -10.69 -7.90
CA TYR A 76 15.66 -11.60 -8.91
C TYR A 76 15.07 -12.87 -8.30
N GLU A 77 15.81 -13.54 -7.39
CA GLU A 77 15.31 -14.75 -6.73
C GLU A 77 14.07 -14.48 -5.87
N GLN A 78 14.00 -13.32 -5.21
CA GLN A 78 12.78 -12.89 -4.52
C GLN A 78 11.61 -12.72 -5.47
N LEU A 79 11.82 -12.06 -6.61
CA LEU A 79 10.78 -11.86 -7.62
C LEU A 79 10.31 -13.21 -8.20
N LYS A 80 11.25 -14.13 -8.45
CA LYS A 80 10.99 -15.48 -8.97
C LYS A 80 10.17 -16.31 -8.00
N SER A 81 10.59 -16.35 -6.74
CA SER A 81 9.86 -17.04 -5.68
C SER A 81 8.47 -16.43 -5.47
N ALA A 82 8.35 -15.10 -5.50
CA ALA A 82 7.07 -14.42 -5.34
C ALA A 82 6.12 -14.71 -6.50
N ALA A 83 6.60 -14.69 -7.75
CA ALA A 83 5.79 -15.00 -8.92
C ALA A 83 5.27 -16.45 -8.85
N SER A 84 6.16 -17.40 -8.56
CA SER A 84 5.81 -18.82 -8.43
C SER A 84 4.77 -19.06 -7.32
N SER A 85 5.02 -18.49 -6.14
CA SER A 85 4.11 -18.61 -4.99
C SER A 85 2.76 -17.95 -5.26
N LEU A 86 2.75 -16.71 -5.78
CA LEU A 86 1.51 -16.01 -6.12
C LEU A 86 0.69 -16.74 -7.18
N GLY A 87 1.34 -17.31 -8.20
CA GLY A 87 0.67 -18.10 -9.24
C GLY A 87 -0.04 -19.34 -8.72
N SER A 88 0.46 -19.94 -7.64
CA SER A 88 -0.16 -21.10 -6.99
C SER A 88 -1.33 -20.75 -6.05
N LYS A 89 -1.46 -19.47 -5.67
CA LYS A 89 -2.45 -19.01 -4.70
C LYS A 89 -3.69 -18.49 -5.40
N PRO A 90 -4.89 -18.91 -4.97
CA PRO A 90 -6.12 -18.43 -5.55
C PRO A 90 -6.48 -17.02 -5.05
N ILE A 91 -7.29 -16.34 -5.84
CA ILE A 91 -8.16 -15.26 -5.40
C ILE A 91 -9.62 -15.73 -5.48
N VAL A 92 -10.41 -15.44 -4.45
CA VAL A 92 -11.83 -15.77 -4.39
C VAL A 92 -12.65 -14.50 -4.60
N THR A 93 -13.45 -14.46 -5.66
CA THR A 93 -14.43 -13.39 -5.91
C THR A 93 -15.82 -13.87 -5.51
N TYR A 94 -16.72 -12.94 -5.22
CA TYR A 94 -18.09 -13.23 -4.78
C TYR A 94 -19.06 -12.61 -5.78
N GLU A 95 -19.90 -13.43 -6.39
CA GLU A 95 -20.73 -13.07 -7.53
C GLU A 95 -22.18 -13.44 -7.28
N TRP A 96 -23.10 -12.54 -7.61
CA TRP A 96 -24.51 -12.87 -7.58
C TRP A 96 -24.85 -13.80 -8.75
N ASN A 97 -25.35 -14.99 -8.43
CA ASN A 97 -25.85 -15.94 -9.40
C ASN A 97 -27.36 -15.72 -9.58
N GLU A 98 -27.75 -15.10 -10.70
CA GLU A 98 -29.15 -14.80 -10.99
C GLU A 98 -30.05 -16.04 -11.06
N THR A 99 -29.52 -17.15 -11.59
CA THR A 99 -30.28 -18.41 -11.73
C THR A 99 -30.53 -19.05 -10.37
N LYS A 100 -29.53 -19.04 -9.48
CA LYS A 100 -29.62 -19.67 -8.15
C LYS A 100 -30.09 -18.72 -7.05
N LYS A 101 -30.27 -17.43 -7.36
CA LYS A 101 -30.63 -16.37 -6.41
C LYS A 101 -29.78 -16.38 -5.14
N ARG A 102 -28.47 -16.54 -5.31
CA ARG A 102 -27.49 -16.58 -4.20
C ARG A 102 -26.14 -16.02 -4.63
N ILE A 103 -25.29 -15.73 -3.65
CA ILE A 103 -23.89 -15.38 -3.90
C ILE A 103 -23.06 -16.66 -4.06
N ASP A 104 -22.39 -16.83 -5.20
CA ASP A 104 -21.42 -17.89 -5.44
C ASP A 104 -20.00 -17.36 -5.17
N ALA A 105 -19.18 -18.16 -4.49
CA ALA A 105 -17.76 -17.92 -4.33
C ALA A 105 -17.00 -18.56 -5.49
N VAL A 106 -16.28 -17.75 -6.27
CA VAL A 106 -15.56 -18.20 -7.47
C VAL A 106 -14.07 -18.15 -7.21
N LYS A 107 -13.42 -19.32 -7.26
CA LYS A 107 -11.97 -19.46 -7.09
C LYS A 107 -11.27 -19.26 -8.43
N ARG A 108 -10.36 -18.28 -8.48
CA ARG A 108 -9.60 -17.87 -9.67
C ARG A 108 -8.10 -17.91 -9.38
N PHE A 109 -7.28 -17.96 -10.42
CA PHE A 109 -5.81 -17.87 -10.31
C PHE A 109 -5.31 -16.61 -11.00
N TRP A 110 -4.25 -15.99 -10.47
CA TRP A 110 -3.74 -14.73 -11.00
C TRP A 110 -3.18 -14.88 -12.41
N PHE A 111 -2.38 -15.92 -12.65
CA PHE A 111 -1.62 -16.08 -13.88
C PHE A 111 -2.00 -17.36 -14.63
N SER A 112 -2.08 -17.26 -15.95
CA SER A 112 -2.19 -18.41 -16.85
C SER A 112 -0.81 -18.94 -17.24
N SER A 113 0.21 -18.07 -17.26
CA SER A 113 1.60 -18.47 -17.46
C SER A 113 2.57 -17.54 -16.73
N ILE A 114 3.70 -18.11 -16.32
CA ILE A 114 4.84 -17.40 -15.75
C ILE A 114 6.07 -17.91 -16.49
N ARG A 115 6.84 -17.00 -17.09
CA ARG A 115 8.13 -17.30 -17.70
C ARG A 115 9.24 -16.58 -16.97
N TYR A 116 10.32 -17.30 -16.74
CA TYR A 116 11.51 -16.79 -16.10
C TYR A 116 12.60 -16.64 -17.17
N GLY A 117 13.27 -15.50 -17.21
CA GLY A 117 14.47 -15.36 -18.05
C GLY A 117 15.51 -16.40 -17.64
N VAL A 118 16.03 -17.17 -18.61
CA VAL A 118 17.07 -18.18 -18.41
C VAL A 118 18.32 -17.72 -19.19
N GLY A 119 19.47 -17.67 -18.52
CA GLY A 119 20.75 -17.28 -19.13
C GLY A 119 21.25 -15.88 -18.72
N ASN A 120 22.29 -15.41 -19.40
CA ASN A 120 23.04 -14.18 -19.05
C ASN A 120 22.39 -12.86 -19.51
N SER A 121 21.27 -12.90 -20.25
CA SER A 121 20.83 -11.72 -20.99
C SER A 121 19.89 -10.78 -20.24
N GLU A 122 19.09 -11.22 -19.26
CA GLU A 122 18.31 -10.30 -18.40
C GLU A 122 17.64 -11.06 -17.23
N SER A 123 17.62 -10.44 -16.04
CA SER A 123 16.95 -10.98 -14.84
C SER A 123 15.49 -10.50 -14.78
N ASP A 124 14.67 -11.01 -15.70
CA ASP A 124 13.27 -10.66 -15.85
C ASP A 124 12.30 -11.83 -15.61
N ILE A 125 11.04 -11.47 -15.35
CA ILE A 125 9.91 -12.39 -15.23
C ILE A 125 8.78 -11.86 -16.08
N THR A 126 8.26 -12.72 -16.95
CA THR A 126 7.13 -12.39 -17.81
C THR A 126 5.88 -13.13 -17.34
N LEU A 127 4.82 -12.36 -17.08
CA LEU A 127 3.56 -12.83 -16.51
C LEU A 127 2.44 -12.70 -17.54
N ARG A 128 1.58 -13.70 -17.63
CA ARG A 128 0.29 -13.58 -18.33
C ARG A 128 -0.83 -13.75 -17.33
N PHE A 129 -1.69 -12.74 -17.16
CA PHE A 129 -2.87 -12.87 -16.31
C PHE A 129 -3.82 -13.94 -16.85
N SER A 130 -4.55 -14.62 -15.97
CA SER A 130 -5.56 -15.59 -16.41
C SER A 130 -6.79 -14.87 -16.95
N ASP A 131 -7.46 -15.47 -17.93
CA ASP A 131 -8.68 -14.88 -18.52
C ASP A 131 -9.76 -14.62 -17.46
N SER A 132 -9.80 -15.45 -16.42
CA SER A 132 -10.71 -15.32 -15.28
C SER A 132 -10.51 -14.04 -14.46
N VAL A 133 -9.30 -13.48 -14.47
CA VAL A 133 -8.90 -12.25 -13.75
C VAL A 133 -8.85 -11.06 -14.70
N SER A 134 -8.41 -11.25 -15.95
CA SER A 134 -8.21 -10.21 -16.96
C SER A 134 -9.43 -9.30 -17.19
N GLN A 135 -10.65 -9.85 -17.09
CA GLN A 135 -11.90 -9.07 -17.17
C GLN A 135 -12.02 -7.94 -16.12
N TYR A 136 -11.22 -7.98 -15.06
CA TYR A 136 -11.18 -6.97 -14.01
C TYR A 136 -9.96 -6.05 -14.10
N LEU A 137 -9.17 -6.12 -15.19
CA LEU A 137 -7.91 -5.39 -15.33
C LEU A 137 -7.94 -4.35 -16.47
N TYR A 138 -8.64 -4.66 -17.56
CA TYR A 138 -8.73 -3.77 -18.72
C TYR A 138 -10.14 -3.74 -19.31
N GLU A 139 -10.40 -2.75 -20.17
CA GLU A 139 -11.73 -2.41 -20.68
C GLU A 139 -12.74 -2.07 -19.56
N LEU A 140 -12.22 -1.51 -18.45
CA LEU A 140 -13.00 -1.15 -17.28
C LEU A 140 -13.77 0.14 -17.56
N LYS A 141 -15.11 0.04 -17.63
CA LYS A 141 -16.01 1.18 -17.89
C LYS A 141 -16.65 1.74 -16.64
N SER A 142 -16.90 0.88 -15.64
CA SER A 142 -17.52 1.21 -14.37
C SER A 142 -17.00 0.26 -13.28
N GLU A 143 -17.31 0.56 -12.02
CA GLU A 143 -16.97 -0.30 -10.88
C GLU A 143 -15.47 -0.67 -10.82
N PHE A 144 -14.61 0.33 -10.97
CA PHE A 144 -13.17 0.17 -10.83
C PHE A 144 -12.59 1.25 -9.91
N THR A 145 -11.41 0.95 -9.40
CA THR A 145 -10.65 1.85 -8.54
C THR A 145 -9.28 2.09 -9.16
N GLN A 146 -8.86 3.34 -9.20
CA GLN A 146 -7.54 3.77 -9.66
C GLN A 146 -6.70 4.26 -8.48
N MET A 147 -5.48 3.76 -8.37
CA MET A 147 -4.57 4.08 -7.27
C MET A 147 -3.18 4.40 -7.80
N ASN A 148 -2.47 5.32 -7.15
CA ASN A 148 -1.09 5.61 -7.48
C ASN A 148 -0.15 4.69 -6.67
N LEU A 149 0.67 3.90 -7.38
CA LEU A 149 1.69 3.02 -6.82
C LEU A 149 2.68 3.79 -5.93
N GLU A 150 2.96 5.07 -6.23
CA GLU A 150 3.87 5.92 -5.45
C GLU A 150 3.50 6.03 -3.96
N HIS A 151 2.20 6.05 -3.65
CA HIS A 151 1.73 6.02 -2.27
C HIS A 151 1.83 4.61 -1.68
N MET A 152 1.59 3.59 -2.50
CA MET A 152 1.53 2.20 -2.05
C MET A 152 2.91 1.59 -1.80
N VAL A 153 3.97 2.01 -2.51
CA VAL A 153 5.34 1.46 -2.31
C VAL A 153 5.89 1.66 -0.91
N LYS A 154 5.36 2.65 -0.17
CA LYS A 154 5.76 2.99 1.19
C LYS A 154 5.03 2.15 2.25
N LEU A 155 4.01 1.39 1.85
CA LEU A 155 3.30 0.46 2.71
C LEU A 155 4.14 -0.80 2.93
N ASP A 156 4.07 -1.38 4.12
CA ASP A 156 4.97 -2.45 4.57
C ASP A 156 4.24 -3.70 5.10
N THR A 157 2.91 -3.71 5.09
CA THR A 157 2.11 -4.90 5.43
C THR A 157 1.07 -5.19 4.35
N PRO A 158 0.77 -6.47 4.02
CA PRO A 158 -0.29 -6.80 3.08
C PRO A 158 -1.63 -6.14 3.45
N PHE A 159 -1.97 -6.14 4.74
CA PHE A 159 -3.21 -5.50 5.21
C PHE A 159 -3.23 -3.98 4.93
N SER A 160 -2.12 -3.26 5.10
CA SER A 160 -2.08 -1.83 4.77
C SER A 160 -2.32 -1.55 3.28
N PHE A 161 -1.80 -2.37 2.37
CA PHE A 161 -2.12 -2.26 0.94
C PHE A 161 -3.62 -2.49 0.69
N ARG A 162 -4.19 -3.54 1.30
CA ARG A 162 -5.61 -3.89 1.15
C ARG A 162 -6.51 -2.78 1.68
N LEU A 163 -6.24 -2.30 2.89
CA LEU A 163 -6.99 -1.21 3.52
C LEU A 163 -6.92 0.06 2.66
N TYR A 164 -5.72 0.46 2.21
CA TYR A 164 -5.57 1.60 1.32
C TYR A 164 -6.42 1.46 0.04
N SER A 165 -6.39 0.28 -0.59
CA SER A 165 -7.21 -0.01 -1.78
C SER A 165 -8.71 0.07 -1.49
N TRP A 166 -9.17 -0.47 -0.36
CA TRP A 166 -10.57 -0.39 0.03
C TRP A 166 -11.01 1.05 0.29
N LEU A 167 -10.20 1.86 0.96
CA LEU A 167 -10.49 3.28 1.16
C LEU A 167 -10.56 4.01 -0.19
N TYR A 168 -9.63 3.77 -1.11
CA TYR A 168 -9.67 4.42 -2.42
C TYR A 168 -10.91 4.08 -3.25
N LYS A 169 -11.49 2.89 -3.07
CA LYS A 169 -12.78 2.51 -3.69
C LYS A 169 -13.92 3.46 -3.27
N TYR A 170 -13.96 3.90 -2.01
CA TYR A 170 -14.98 4.83 -1.51
C TYR A 170 -14.77 6.28 -1.97
N LYS A 171 -13.58 6.61 -2.50
CA LYS A 171 -13.22 7.97 -2.90
C LYS A 171 -14.17 8.60 -3.92
N ASN A 172 -14.60 7.79 -4.90
CA ASN A 172 -15.45 8.25 -6.00
C ASN A 172 -16.95 8.05 -5.74
N LEU A 173 -17.33 7.54 -4.56
CA LEU A 173 -18.73 7.34 -4.18
C LEU A 173 -19.28 8.61 -3.53
N SER A 174 -20.06 9.39 -4.30
CA SER A 174 -20.62 10.68 -3.84
C SER A 174 -21.41 10.57 -2.54
N ARG A 175 -22.17 9.49 -2.35
CA ARG A 175 -22.97 9.23 -1.13
C ARG A 175 -22.13 9.16 0.15
N ASN A 176 -20.84 8.84 0.04
CA ASN A 176 -19.93 8.69 1.17
C ASN A 176 -19.08 9.94 1.41
N LYS A 177 -19.13 10.93 0.51
CA LYS A 177 -18.30 12.14 0.54
C LYS A 177 -19.14 13.33 0.97
N LYS A 178 -18.73 13.99 2.05
CA LYS A 178 -19.31 15.25 2.53
C LYS A 178 -18.79 16.42 1.68
N GLU A 179 -19.52 17.53 1.69
CA GLU A 179 -19.10 18.78 1.01
C GLU A 179 -17.72 19.28 1.47
N SER A 180 -17.40 19.07 2.75
CA SER A 180 -16.08 19.31 3.36
C SER A 180 -14.91 18.50 2.76
N GLY A 181 -15.19 17.53 1.89
CA GLY A 181 -14.20 16.60 1.33
C GLY A 181 -13.97 15.34 2.15
N VAL A 182 -14.47 15.29 3.40
CA VAL A 182 -14.40 14.11 4.29
C VAL A 182 -15.20 12.96 3.71
N ILE A 183 -14.59 11.78 3.63
CA ILE A 183 -15.22 10.56 3.18
C ILE A 183 -15.41 9.62 4.37
N SER A 184 -16.54 8.92 4.44
CA SER A 184 -16.79 7.90 5.45
C SER A 184 -17.28 6.62 4.80
N THR A 185 -16.66 5.49 5.13
CA THR A 185 -17.04 4.18 4.59
C THR A 185 -18.38 3.73 5.16
N ASP A 186 -19.02 2.77 4.50
CA ASP A 186 -20.03 1.95 5.19
C ASP A 186 -19.36 1.12 6.30
N PRO A 187 -20.13 0.61 7.29
CA PRO A 187 -19.57 -0.29 8.30
C PRO A 187 -18.97 -1.55 7.65
N ILE A 188 -17.66 -1.72 7.78
CA ILE A 188 -16.93 -2.89 7.28
C ILE A 188 -16.78 -3.87 8.43
N THR A 189 -17.32 -5.08 8.30
CA THR A 189 -17.23 -6.09 9.37
C THR A 189 -15.80 -6.59 9.55
N ILE A 190 -15.44 -6.89 10.80
CA ILE A 190 -14.13 -7.47 11.12
C ILE A 190 -13.94 -8.80 10.42
N GLU A 191 -15.00 -9.62 10.35
CA GLU A 191 -14.95 -10.91 9.68
C GLU A 191 -14.71 -10.77 8.18
N TRP A 192 -15.37 -9.79 7.52
CA TRP A 192 -15.11 -9.50 6.11
C TRP A 192 -13.66 -9.09 5.89
N MET A 193 -13.11 -8.18 6.71
CA MET A 193 -11.70 -7.77 6.56
C MET A 193 -10.75 -8.96 6.71
N LYS A 194 -11.02 -9.85 7.68
CA LYS A 194 -10.21 -11.05 7.90
C LYS A 194 -10.29 -12.03 6.75
N GLU A 195 -11.49 -12.30 6.25
CA GLU A 195 -11.71 -13.13 5.06
C GLU A 195 -10.94 -12.55 3.86
N ARG A 196 -11.07 -11.25 3.60
CA ARG A 196 -10.48 -10.60 2.42
C ARG A 196 -8.97 -10.46 2.45
N THR A 197 -8.33 -10.71 3.60
CA THR A 197 -6.87 -10.66 3.76
C THR A 197 -6.26 -11.99 4.24
N GLY A 198 -6.98 -13.11 4.21
CA GLY A 198 -6.42 -14.40 4.65
C GLY A 198 -6.14 -14.49 6.17
N LEU A 199 -6.85 -13.71 6.97
CA LEU A 199 -6.75 -13.68 8.43
C LEU A 199 -7.93 -14.35 9.13
N THR A 200 -8.78 -15.09 8.41
CA THR A 200 -9.87 -15.89 9.00
C THR A 200 -9.33 -16.80 10.11
N GLY A 201 -10.01 -16.82 11.25
CA GLY A 201 -9.58 -17.56 12.45
C GLY A 201 -8.41 -16.94 13.22
N LYS A 202 -7.65 -16.00 12.64
CA LYS A 202 -6.58 -15.27 13.36
C LYS A 202 -7.15 -14.10 14.16
N TYR A 203 -6.46 -13.73 15.24
CA TYR A 203 -6.84 -12.62 16.13
C TYR A 203 -8.30 -12.72 16.62
N PRO A 204 -8.69 -13.79 17.33
CA PRO A 204 -10.09 -14.02 17.70
C PRO A 204 -10.67 -12.91 18.58
N VAL A 205 -9.82 -12.21 19.34
CA VAL A 205 -10.19 -11.06 20.16
C VAL A 205 -9.96 -9.77 19.36
N TYR A 206 -10.97 -8.89 19.32
CA TYR A 206 -10.87 -7.60 18.62
C TYR A 206 -9.68 -6.76 19.07
N LYS A 207 -9.36 -6.75 20.38
CA LYS A 207 -8.20 -6.03 20.92
C LYS A 207 -6.89 -6.42 20.24
N ASP A 208 -6.70 -7.70 19.92
CA ASP A 208 -5.49 -8.18 19.25
C ASP A 208 -5.50 -7.82 17.76
N PHE A 209 -6.65 -7.96 17.10
CA PHE A 209 -6.80 -7.53 15.70
C PHE A 209 -6.55 -6.03 15.56
N LYS A 210 -7.11 -5.23 16.47
CA LYS A 210 -6.89 -3.79 16.55
C LYS A 210 -5.40 -3.47 16.71
N LYS A 211 -4.77 -3.99 17.77
CA LYS A 211 -3.37 -3.68 18.11
C LYS A 211 -2.36 -4.16 17.06
N ARG A 212 -2.59 -5.32 16.44
CA ARG A 212 -1.59 -5.98 15.57
C ARG A 212 -1.86 -5.80 14.07
N VAL A 213 -3.06 -5.37 13.68
CA VAL A 213 -3.46 -5.28 12.27
C VAL A 213 -4.01 -3.90 11.92
N LEU A 214 -5.09 -3.45 12.59
CA LEU A 214 -5.73 -2.17 12.24
C LEU A 214 -4.87 -0.96 12.60
N ASP A 215 -4.44 -0.82 13.86
CA ASP A 215 -3.66 0.32 14.32
C ASP A 215 -2.36 0.47 13.49
N PRO A 216 -1.55 -0.60 13.29
CA PRO A 216 -0.35 -0.48 12.46
C PRO A 216 -0.66 -0.06 11.02
N ALA A 217 -1.70 -0.63 10.40
CA ALA A 217 -2.04 -0.30 9.02
C ALA A 217 -2.50 1.15 8.86
N VAL A 218 -3.32 1.65 9.78
CA VAL A 218 -3.76 3.05 9.79
C VAL A 218 -2.59 4.00 10.05
N ASP A 219 -1.73 3.69 11.02
CA ASP A 219 -0.51 4.47 11.30
C ASP A 219 0.38 4.60 10.06
N ILE A 220 0.62 3.48 9.35
CA ILE A 220 1.49 3.45 8.17
C ILE A 220 0.85 4.20 6.98
N ILE A 221 -0.47 4.06 6.77
CA ILE A 221 -1.20 4.82 5.75
C ILE A 221 -1.10 6.32 6.04
N ASN A 222 -1.37 6.71 7.28
CA ASN A 222 -1.32 8.10 7.73
C ASN A 222 0.07 8.72 7.61
N ALA A 223 1.13 7.97 7.86
CA ALA A 223 2.49 8.49 7.83
C ALA A 223 3.03 8.63 6.40
N ASN A 224 2.61 7.76 5.48
CA ASN A 224 3.32 7.57 4.22
C ASN A 224 2.50 7.83 2.95
N THR A 225 1.18 7.91 3.04
CA THR A 225 0.30 8.09 1.88
C THR A 225 -0.36 9.47 1.90
N ASN A 226 -1.14 9.77 0.86
CA ASN A 226 -1.96 10.97 0.78
C ASN A 226 -3.29 10.85 1.54
N LEU A 227 -3.51 9.81 2.35
CA LEU A 227 -4.73 9.65 3.13
C LEU A 227 -4.47 10.00 4.60
N SER A 228 -5.35 10.83 5.15
CA SER A 228 -5.50 11.03 6.58
C SER A 228 -6.74 10.29 7.07
N VAL A 229 -6.53 9.19 7.79
CA VAL A 229 -7.54 8.18 8.16
C VAL A 229 -7.68 8.10 9.68
N THR A 230 -8.92 8.11 10.15
CA THR A 230 -9.34 7.70 11.48
C THR A 230 -10.41 6.62 11.35
N TYR A 231 -10.73 5.92 12.45
CA TYR A 231 -11.78 4.92 12.42
C TYR A 231 -12.44 4.74 13.78
N GLU A 232 -13.69 4.29 13.75
CA GLU A 232 -14.49 4.02 14.94
C GLU A 232 -15.09 2.61 14.88
N GLY A 233 -15.12 1.93 16.02
CA GLY A 233 -15.70 0.60 16.14
C GLY A 233 -17.20 0.68 16.42
N ILE A 234 -17.99 0.00 15.59
CA ILE A 234 -19.44 -0.14 15.76
C ILE A 234 -19.72 -1.41 16.57
N LYS A 235 -20.48 -1.24 17.66
CA LYS A 235 -20.81 -2.32 18.59
C LYS A 235 -22.07 -3.04 18.16
N SER A 236 -22.07 -4.34 18.44
CA SER A 236 -23.22 -5.24 18.39
C SER A 236 -23.25 -5.98 19.72
N GLY A 237 -24.16 -5.54 20.60
CA GLY A 237 -24.14 -5.89 22.02
C GLY A 237 -22.82 -5.48 22.70
N LYS A 238 -22.10 -6.45 23.28
CA LYS A 238 -20.83 -6.21 24.00
C LYS A 238 -19.59 -6.26 23.10
N ARG A 239 -19.73 -6.67 21.83
CA ARG A 239 -18.59 -6.90 20.92
C ARG A 239 -18.57 -5.81 19.85
N ILE A 240 -17.37 -5.44 19.39
CA ILE A 240 -17.23 -4.62 18.18
C ILE A 240 -17.36 -5.58 17.00
N GLU A 241 -18.31 -5.30 16.11
CA GLU A 241 -18.64 -6.15 14.95
C GLU A 241 -18.03 -5.58 13.66
N SER A 242 -18.11 -4.26 13.51
CA SER A 242 -17.67 -3.55 12.32
C SER A 242 -16.91 -2.28 12.66
N VAL A 243 -16.25 -1.72 11.65
CA VAL A 243 -15.47 -0.50 11.73
C VAL A 243 -15.93 0.45 10.63
N VAL A 244 -16.11 1.72 10.97
CA VAL A 244 -16.30 2.81 10.00
C VAL A 244 -15.01 3.60 9.93
N PHE A 245 -14.45 3.74 8.72
CA PHE A 245 -13.28 4.58 8.49
C PHE A 245 -13.75 5.95 8.01
N THR A 246 -13.16 7.00 8.58
CA THR A 246 -13.35 8.39 8.16
C THR A 246 -12.01 8.92 7.69
N TYR A 247 -11.96 9.51 6.51
CA TYR A 247 -10.70 9.97 5.96
C TYR A 247 -10.82 11.15 5.00
N LEU A 248 -9.67 11.77 4.76
CA LEU A 248 -9.46 12.83 3.78
C LEU A 248 -8.40 12.40 2.78
N VAL A 249 -8.58 12.81 1.52
CA VAL A 249 -7.56 12.70 0.48
C VAL A 249 -6.83 14.04 0.41
N GLU A 250 -5.59 14.03 0.85
CA GLU A 250 -4.73 15.21 0.84
C GLU A 250 -4.34 15.56 -0.60
N ASN A 251 -4.15 16.87 -0.85
CA ASN A 251 -3.79 17.44 -2.16
C ASN A 251 -4.91 17.48 -3.22
N GLU A 252 -6.15 17.09 -2.90
CA GLU A 252 -7.30 17.39 -3.77
C GLU A 252 -7.92 18.75 -3.43
N THR A 253 -8.12 19.58 -4.45
CA THR A 253 -8.89 20.83 -4.31
C THR A 253 -10.36 20.50 -4.08
N THR A 254 -10.86 20.78 -2.89
CA THR A 254 -12.29 20.81 -2.60
C THR A 254 -12.75 22.26 -2.73
N HIS A 255 -13.63 22.55 -3.70
CA HIS A 255 -14.18 23.90 -3.96
C HIS A 255 -13.11 25.00 -4.12
N GLY A 256 -12.01 24.72 -4.84
CA GLY A 256 -10.97 25.70 -5.15
C GLY A 256 -10.05 26.09 -3.99
N LYS A 257 -10.28 25.59 -2.77
CA LYS A 257 -9.34 25.72 -1.65
C LYS A 257 -8.37 24.54 -1.63
N LYS A 258 -7.07 24.81 -1.66
CA LYS A 258 -6.05 23.79 -1.36
C LYS A 258 -6.18 23.42 0.10
N MET A 259 -6.48 22.15 0.39
CA MET A 259 -6.42 21.65 1.76
C MET A 259 -4.98 21.72 2.26
N ALA A 260 -4.80 21.96 3.56
CA ALA A 260 -3.49 21.86 4.19
C ALA A 260 -2.90 20.46 3.89
N VAL A 261 -1.64 20.42 3.49
CA VAL A 261 -0.95 19.17 3.17
C VAL A 261 -0.33 18.65 4.44
N LYS A 262 -0.66 17.42 4.82
CA LYS A 262 -0.02 16.81 5.96
C LYS A 262 1.47 16.62 5.66
N PRO A 263 2.35 16.92 6.61
CA PRO A 263 3.76 16.58 6.48
C PRO A 263 3.90 15.09 6.20
N LEU A 264 4.57 14.75 5.10
CA LEU A 264 4.89 13.36 4.79
C LEU A 264 6.07 12.90 5.64
N ARG A 265 6.05 11.63 6.07
CA ARG A 265 7.16 11.04 6.80
C ARG A 265 8.45 11.14 5.96
N PRO A 266 9.51 11.79 6.48
CA PRO A 266 10.75 11.97 5.74
C PRO A 266 11.46 10.63 5.54
N ARG A 267 12.21 10.52 4.44
CA ARG A 267 13.11 9.38 4.23
C ARG A 267 14.24 9.46 5.25
N MET A 268 14.37 8.42 6.07
CA MET A 268 15.43 8.37 7.07
C MET A 268 16.80 8.18 6.40
N PRO A 269 17.86 8.82 6.93
CA PRO A 269 19.24 8.55 6.53
C PRO A 269 19.59 7.07 6.69
N SER A 270 20.18 6.46 5.66
CA SER A 270 20.66 5.07 5.72
C SER A 270 21.78 4.92 6.75
N ARG A 271 21.74 3.84 7.55
CA ARG A 271 22.80 3.54 8.52
C ARG A 271 24.13 3.25 7.80
N PRO A 272 25.22 3.97 8.12
CA PRO A 272 26.52 3.70 7.50
C PRO A 272 27.08 2.35 7.99
N ARG A 273 28.03 1.77 7.24
CA ARG A 273 28.75 0.55 7.65
C ARG A 273 29.82 0.92 8.67
N VAL A 274 29.42 0.97 9.94
CA VAL A 274 30.28 1.37 11.06
C VAL A 274 30.14 0.42 12.23
N VAL A 275 31.17 0.37 13.07
CA VAL A 275 31.20 -0.45 14.29
C VAL A 275 30.12 0.04 15.26
N LYS A 276 29.46 -0.90 15.93
CA LYS A 276 28.45 -0.60 16.95
C LYS A 276 29.08 0.18 18.10
N GLY A 277 28.45 1.27 18.54
CA GLY A 277 28.95 2.18 19.57
C GLY A 277 30.02 3.16 19.09
N SER A 278 30.33 3.19 17.79
CA SER A 278 31.29 4.16 17.25
C SER A 278 30.71 5.58 17.21
N LEU A 279 31.59 6.58 17.25
CA LEU A 279 31.20 7.99 17.07
C LEU A 279 30.42 8.21 15.77
N ALA A 280 30.80 7.52 14.69
CA ALA A 280 30.12 7.60 13.41
C ALA A 280 28.69 7.03 13.46
N GLU A 281 28.44 5.98 14.25
CA GLU A 281 27.09 5.48 14.49
C GLU A 281 26.26 6.49 15.30
N ALA A 282 26.86 7.07 16.34
CA ALA A 282 26.19 8.08 17.17
C ALA A 282 25.81 9.32 16.34
N THR A 283 26.70 9.80 15.46
CA THR A 283 26.40 10.92 14.55
C THR A 283 25.24 10.59 13.60
N TRP A 284 25.20 9.38 13.05
CA TRP A 284 24.07 8.93 12.23
C TRP A 284 22.76 8.92 13.03
N ALA A 285 22.75 8.37 14.24
CA ALA A 285 21.58 8.32 15.10
C ALA A 285 21.06 9.73 15.48
N ARG A 286 21.96 10.68 15.78
CA ARG A 286 21.59 12.09 16.00
C ARG A 286 20.92 12.70 14.78
N ASN A 287 21.45 12.45 13.59
CA ASN A 287 20.84 12.94 12.34
C ASN A 287 19.43 12.37 12.15
N CYS A 288 19.24 11.08 12.43
CA CYS A 288 17.91 10.45 12.40
C CYS A 288 16.93 11.09 13.39
N LEU A 289 17.36 11.35 14.63
CA LEU A 289 16.53 12.01 15.65
C LEU A 289 16.14 13.42 15.25
N ASN A 290 17.07 14.22 14.72
CA ASN A 290 16.78 15.58 14.26
C ASN A 290 15.74 15.61 13.15
N VAL A 291 15.85 14.71 12.17
CA VAL A 291 14.87 14.55 11.10
C VAL A 291 13.49 14.21 11.66
N MET A 292 13.42 13.28 12.62
CA MET A 292 12.14 12.87 13.22
C MET A 292 11.54 13.92 14.16
N ARG A 293 12.39 14.70 14.85
CA ARG A 293 11.95 15.81 15.68
C ARG A 293 11.27 16.88 14.82
N GLY A 294 11.92 17.26 13.72
CA GLY A 294 11.34 18.20 12.75
C GLY A 294 10.02 17.67 12.16
N TYR A 295 9.96 16.37 11.86
CA TYR A 295 8.73 15.74 11.39
C TYR A 295 7.59 15.81 12.41
N LEU A 296 7.85 15.49 13.69
CA LEU A 296 6.83 15.55 14.74
C LEU A 296 6.34 16.98 15.00
N VAL A 297 7.24 17.97 14.97
CA VAL A 297 6.85 19.39 15.08
C VAL A 297 5.91 19.78 13.94
N ALA A 298 6.28 19.47 12.69
CA ALA A 298 5.44 19.75 11.54
C ALA A 298 4.07 19.03 11.64
N LEU A 299 4.03 17.78 12.11
CA LEU A 299 2.77 17.06 12.33
C LEU A 299 1.87 17.78 13.34
N LYS A 300 2.42 18.24 14.46
CA LYS A 300 1.67 18.95 15.51
C LYS A 300 1.21 20.34 15.06
N GLU A 301 1.98 21.01 14.19
CA GLU A 301 1.58 22.27 13.54
C GLU A 301 0.41 22.06 12.58
N TYR A 302 0.38 20.93 11.87
CA TYR A 302 -0.73 20.56 10.98
C TYR A 302 -1.99 20.19 11.78
N ASP A 303 -1.85 19.31 12.78
CA ASP A 303 -2.91 18.91 13.70
C ASP A 303 -2.28 18.47 15.03
N HIS A 304 -2.59 19.22 16.10
CA HIS A 304 -2.08 19.01 17.45
C HIS A 304 -2.37 17.62 18.04
N THR A 305 -3.34 16.88 17.49
CA THR A 305 -3.68 15.52 17.92
C THR A 305 -2.83 14.43 17.28
N LEU A 306 -2.10 14.76 16.20
CA LEU A 306 -1.26 13.80 15.48
C LEU A 306 0.00 13.44 16.24
N LYS A 307 0.38 12.18 16.11
CA LYS A 307 1.51 11.56 16.81
C LYS A 307 2.37 10.75 15.85
N LEU A 308 3.59 10.44 16.26
CA LEU A 308 4.41 9.46 15.56
C LEU A 308 3.77 8.08 15.59
N SER A 309 3.95 7.32 14.51
CA SER A 309 3.56 5.91 14.47
C SER A 309 4.27 5.11 15.56
N SER A 310 3.65 4.05 16.05
CA SER A 310 4.26 3.14 17.04
C SER A 310 5.62 2.57 16.61
N SER A 311 5.77 2.26 15.32
CA SER A 311 7.04 1.83 14.70
C SER A 311 8.10 2.94 14.75
N ASP A 312 7.71 4.18 14.50
CA ASP A 312 8.64 5.32 14.53
C ASP A 312 9.09 5.65 15.93
N VAL A 313 8.19 5.60 16.91
CA VAL A 313 8.55 5.72 18.32
C VAL A 313 9.57 4.65 18.71
N ALA A 314 9.39 3.40 18.28
CA ALA A 314 10.35 2.33 18.54
C ALA A 314 11.74 2.63 17.92
N LYS A 315 11.79 3.20 16.71
CA LYS A 315 13.08 3.60 16.09
C LYS A 315 13.74 4.75 16.85
N VAL A 316 12.95 5.73 17.30
CA VAL A 316 13.44 6.86 18.11
C VAL A 316 14.07 6.36 19.41
N VAL A 317 13.42 5.42 20.11
CA VAL A 317 13.98 4.80 21.33
C VAL A 317 15.35 4.17 21.03
N VAL A 318 15.47 3.39 19.96
CA VAL A 318 16.76 2.78 19.56
C VAL A 318 17.84 3.83 19.27
N TRP A 319 17.49 4.94 18.61
CA TRP A 319 18.47 6.00 18.34
C TRP A 319 18.90 6.75 19.59
N CYS A 320 17.99 7.00 20.54
CA CYS A 320 18.31 7.57 21.85
C CYS A 320 19.29 6.67 22.63
N GLU A 321 19.07 5.36 22.62
CA GLU A 321 19.98 4.38 23.24
C GLU A 321 21.39 4.42 22.62
N ILE A 322 21.49 4.53 21.28
CA ILE A 322 22.79 4.57 20.58
C ILE A 322 23.62 5.79 21.00
N ILE A 323 22.99 6.92 21.27
CA ILE A 323 23.68 8.18 21.61
C ILE A 323 23.79 8.42 23.12
N GLY A 324 23.18 7.56 23.94
CA GLY A 324 23.15 7.67 25.40
C GLY A 324 22.28 8.82 25.92
N GLU A 325 21.30 9.28 25.13
CA GLU A 325 20.36 10.33 25.56
C GLU A 325 19.08 9.73 26.14
N PRO A 326 18.50 10.32 27.20
CA PRO A 326 17.23 9.86 27.75
C PRO A 326 16.10 10.06 26.73
N PHE A 327 15.20 9.08 26.63
CA PHE A 327 14.02 9.17 25.79
C PHE A 327 12.95 10.05 26.46
N ASP A 328 12.65 11.20 25.86
CA ASP A 328 11.62 12.13 26.32
C ASP A 328 10.22 11.62 25.94
N GLU A 329 9.58 10.87 26.85
CA GLU A 329 8.23 10.34 26.61
C GLU A 329 7.20 11.42 26.32
N ASP A 330 7.34 12.58 26.98
CA ASP A 330 6.39 13.68 26.85
C ASP A 330 6.47 14.32 25.47
N PHE A 331 7.67 14.54 24.95
CA PHE A 331 7.82 15.07 23.61
C PHE A 331 7.37 14.08 22.53
N TRP A 332 7.79 12.81 22.63
CA TRP A 332 7.63 11.82 21.56
C TRP A 332 6.29 11.05 21.57
N LYS A 333 5.59 10.96 22.71
CA LYS A 333 4.34 10.20 22.84
C LYS A 333 3.09 11.05 23.16
N LYS A 334 3.23 12.21 23.80
CA LYS A 334 2.08 13.12 23.98
C LYS A 334 1.76 13.80 22.67
#